data_AF-A0A1F5BP32-F1
#
_entry.id   AF-A0A1F5BP32-F1
#
_cell.length_a   1.000
_cell.length_b   1.000
_cell.length_c   1.000
_cell.angle_alpha   90.00
_cell.angle_beta   90.00
_cell.angle_gamma   90.00
#
_symmetry.space_group_name_H-M   'P 1'
#
loop_
_entity.id
_entity.type
_entity.pdbx_description
1 polymer ?
#
loop_
_entity_poly.entity_id
_entity_poly.type
_entity_poly.pdbx_seq_one_letter_code
_entity_poly.pdbx_strand_id
1 'polypeptide(L)'
;MSRQAFEAAYVHTHRAGLFPERIEKAFALFASCTLCPRRCRVNRLNGELGTCRAGCLPEVSSYSPHFGEERPLVGLHGSGTIFLTHCNLRCSFCQNYSLSHLGEGREVSFERMARMMMELQDLGCHNINFVTPTHYVPQILRALPEAIDLGLRVPLVYNSSGYDSVAALKLLDGIFDIYMPDFKFARSGPAEEYCQAADYPEVARSAITEMHRQVGDLVLDERGIARRGLLVRHLVLPEGLAGTDEVVRFLAAEISPNTYVNIMDQYFPCGDIAPRSPLGRRITGEEFEEALDKARTAGLTRLDNRERHRLVSY
;
A
#
# COMPACT_ATOMS: atom_id res chain seq x y z
N MET A 1 25.17 19.84 -10.92
CA MET A 1 24.62 18.68 -11.65
C MET A 1 23.20 19.05 -12.05
N SER A 2 22.88 18.97 -13.34
CA SER A 2 21.55 19.32 -13.87
C SER A 2 20.48 18.57 -13.07
N ARG A 3 19.57 19.30 -12.39
CA ARG A 3 18.40 18.71 -11.74
C ARG A 3 17.55 18.11 -12.86
N GLN A 4 17.65 16.80 -13.06
CA GLN A 4 16.70 16.11 -13.92
C GLN A 4 15.31 16.34 -13.32
N ALA A 5 14.43 16.97 -14.08
CA ALA A 5 13.05 17.17 -13.65
C ALA A 5 12.44 15.79 -13.39
N PHE A 6 11.79 15.61 -12.23
CA PHE A 6 11.09 14.36 -11.92
C PHE A 6 10.06 14.05 -13.01
N GLU A 7 10.07 12.82 -13.50
CA GLU A 7 9.06 12.30 -14.43
C GLU A 7 8.52 10.98 -13.85
N ALA A 8 7.20 10.87 -13.77
CA ALA A 8 6.55 9.70 -13.22
C ALA A 8 6.73 8.47 -14.13
N ALA A 9 6.97 7.30 -13.52
CA ALA A 9 7.35 6.08 -14.24
C ALA A 9 6.31 5.66 -15.30
N TYR A 10 5.02 5.74 -14.95
CA TYR A 10 3.92 5.36 -15.85
C TYR A 10 3.87 6.19 -17.13
N VAL A 11 4.36 7.45 -17.13
CA VAL A 11 4.40 8.31 -18.33
C VAL A 11 5.43 7.77 -19.33
N HIS A 12 6.57 7.28 -18.85
CA HIS A 12 7.54 6.60 -19.70
C HIS A 12 6.96 5.30 -20.26
N THR A 13 6.34 4.47 -19.41
CA THR A 13 5.69 3.21 -19.82
C THR A 13 4.59 3.43 -20.87
N HIS A 14 3.84 4.54 -20.76
CA HIS A 14 2.84 4.95 -21.75
C HIS A 14 3.45 5.32 -23.09
N ARG A 15 4.47 6.18 -23.10
CA ARG A 15 5.21 6.55 -24.33
C ARG A 15 5.88 5.35 -25.00
N ALA A 16 6.31 4.37 -24.21
CA ALA A 16 6.86 3.11 -24.71
C ALA A 16 5.80 2.14 -25.26
N GLY A 17 4.51 2.46 -25.17
CA GLY A 17 3.42 1.63 -25.71
C GLY A 17 3.19 0.32 -24.96
N LEU A 18 3.60 0.21 -23.70
CA LEU A 18 3.57 -1.06 -22.94
C LEU A 18 2.24 -1.34 -22.22
N PHE A 19 1.32 -0.38 -22.17
CA PHE A 19 0.03 -0.54 -21.48
C PHE A 19 -0.88 -1.61 -22.10
N PRO A 20 -1.12 -1.67 -23.43
CA PRO A 20 -2.06 -2.62 -24.01
C PRO A 20 -1.76 -4.08 -23.62
N GLU A 21 -0.51 -4.52 -23.76
CA GLU A 21 -0.08 -5.87 -23.39
C GLU A 21 -0.26 -6.16 -21.89
N ARG A 22 0.08 -5.19 -21.03
CA ARG A 22 -0.06 -5.34 -19.57
C ARG A 22 -1.51 -5.38 -19.13
N ILE A 23 -2.37 -4.57 -19.75
CA ILE A 23 -3.82 -4.59 -19.51
C ILE A 23 -4.38 -5.95 -19.91
N GLU A 24 -4.06 -6.45 -21.11
CA GLU A 24 -4.51 -7.77 -21.57
C GLU A 24 -4.09 -8.87 -20.59
N LYS A 25 -2.80 -8.92 -20.23
CA LYS A 25 -2.28 -9.89 -19.25
C LYS A 25 -2.96 -9.77 -17.89
N ALA A 26 -3.19 -8.55 -17.40
CA ALA A 26 -3.82 -8.32 -16.12
C ALA A 26 -5.30 -8.76 -16.10
N PHE A 27 -6.06 -8.46 -17.16
CA PHE A 27 -7.46 -8.90 -17.29
C PHE A 27 -7.59 -10.40 -17.57
N ALA A 28 -6.61 -11.03 -18.23
CA ALA A 28 -6.60 -12.48 -18.39
C ALA A 28 -6.60 -13.21 -17.03
N LEU A 29 -6.01 -12.61 -15.99
CA LEU A 29 -6.05 -13.14 -14.64
C LEU A 29 -7.47 -13.18 -14.06
N PHE A 30 -8.43 -12.38 -14.54
CA PHE A 30 -9.81 -12.43 -14.05
C PHE A 30 -10.57 -13.70 -14.38
N ALA A 31 -10.22 -14.39 -15.46
CA ALA A 31 -10.86 -15.65 -15.83
C ALA A 31 -10.57 -16.77 -14.82
N SER A 32 -9.44 -16.69 -14.11
CA SER A 32 -9.07 -17.58 -13.01
C SER A 32 -8.19 -16.80 -12.02
N CYS A 33 -8.85 -16.08 -11.10
CA CYS A 33 -8.20 -15.04 -10.29
C CYS A 33 -7.00 -15.54 -9.47
N THR A 34 -5.82 -15.03 -9.82
CA THR A 34 -4.53 -15.25 -9.12
C THR A 34 -3.78 -13.94 -8.79
N LEU A 35 -4.47 -12.80 -8.82
CA LEU A 35 -3.91 -11.47 -8.54
C LEU A 35 -3.28 -11.33 -7.15
N CYS A 36 -3.73 -12.12 -6.19
CA CYS A 36 -3.19 -12.13 -4.84
C CYS A 36 -2.87 -13.56 -4.38
N PRO A 37 -2.11 -13.73 -3.30
CA PRO A 37 -1.69 -15.05 -2.81
C PRO A 37 -2.84 -15.99 -2.45
N ARG A 38 -4.05 -15.46 -2.19
CA ARG A 38 -5.27 -16.26 -2.00
C ARG A 38 -5.59 -17.20 -3.16
N ARG A 39 -5.18 -16.86 -4.39
CA ARG A 39 -5.39 -17.65 -5.61
C ARG A 39 -6.78 -18.29 -5.66
N CYS A 40 -7.82 -17.48 -5.46
CA CYS A 40 -9.19 -17.98 -5.32
C CYS A 40 -9.76 -18.60 -6.61
N ARG A 41 -9.14 -18.37 -7.77
CA ARG A 41 -9.50 -18.97 -9.08
C ARG A 41 -10.93 -18.71 -9.57
N VAL A 42 -11.67 -17.83 -8.91
CA VAL A 42 -12.98 -17.36 -9.37
C VAL A 42 -12.85 -16.64 -10.71
N ASN A 43 -13.90 -16.70 -11.51
CA ASN A 43 -14.03 -15.98 -12.77
C ASN A 43 -14.77 -14.65 -12.57
N ARG A 44 -14.00 -13.57 -12.39
CA ARG A 44 -14.56 -12.22 -12.19
C ARG A 44 -15.26 -11.67 -13.44
N LEU A 45 -14.92 -12.18 -14.63
CA LEU A 45 -15.59 -11.78 -15.87
C LEU A 45 -17.04 -12.29 -15.90
N ASN A 46 -17.33 -13.37 -15.16
CA ASN A 46 -18.68 -13.90 -14.96
C ASN A 46 -19.37 -13.35 -13.68
N GLY A 47 -18.77 -12.35 -13.02
CA GLY A 47 -19.29 -11.78 -11.78
C GLY A 47 -19.03 -12.61 -10.53
N GLU A 48 -18.18 -13.65 -10.60
CA GLU A 48 -17.83 -14.44 -9.41
C GLU A 48 -16.90 -13.66 -8.47
N LEU A 49 -17.17 -13.77 -7.17
CA LEU A 49 -16.44 -13.04 -6.14
C LEU A 49 -15.57 -14.00 -5.30
N GLY A 50 -14.30 -13.62 -5.10
CA GLY A 50 -13.37 -14.36 -4.27
C GLY A 50 -13.35 -13.87 -2.82
N THR A 51 -12.33 -14.28 -2.06
CA THR A 51 -12.14 -13.86 -0.66
C THR A 51 -12.20 -12.35 -0.48
N CYS A 52 -11.59 -11.57 -1.38
CA CYS A 52 -11.60 -10.11 -1.24
C CYS A 52 -12.96 -9.48 -1.48
N ARG A 53 -13.87 -10.13 -2.23
CA ARG A 53 -15.19 -9.66 -2.68
C ARG A 53 -15.21 -8.62 -3.79
N ALA A 54 -14.07 -8.21 -4.32
CA ALA A 54 -14.03 -7.29 -5.46
C ALA A 54 -14.50 -7.93 -6.77
N GLY A 55 -15.21 -7.14 -7.58
CA GLY A 55 -15.73 -7.53 -8.90
C GLY A 55 -14.80 -7.23 -10.07
N CYS A 56 -15.40 -7.03 -11.25
CA CYS A 56 -14.71 -6.72 -12.51
C CYS A 56 -14.42 -5.22 -12.66
N LEU A 57 -15.37 -4.36 -12.27
CA LEU A 57 -15.16 -2.91 -12.21
C LEU A 57 -14.56 -2.51 -10.85
N PRO A 58 -13.87 -1.37 -10.79
CA PRO A 58 -13.34 -0.87 -9.53
C PRO A 58 -14.45 -0.30 -8.66
N GLU A 59 -14.31 -0.45 -7.35
CA GLU A 59 -15.22 0.15 -6.37
C GLU A 59 -14.43 1.08 -5.44
N VAL A 60 -14.93 2.31 -5.32
CA VAL A 60 -14.28 3.41 -4.59
C VAL A 60 -15.18 3.83 -3.44
N SER A 61 -14.60 3.87 -2.24
CA SER A 61 -15.27 4.36 -1.03
C SER A 61 -15.28 5.89 -1.00
N SER A 62 -14.11 6.49 -1.17
CA SER A 62 -13.92 7.94 -1.20
C SER A 62 -12.62 8.31 -1.92
N TYR A 63 -12.51 9.58 -2.31
CA TYR A 63 -11.25 10.15 -2.79
C TYR A 63 -11.13 11.60 -2.34
N SER A 64 -9.97 11.99 -1.80
CA SER A 64 -9.72 13.35 -1.30
C SER A 64 -8.24 13.58 -1.01
N PRO A 65 -7.80 14.84 -0.87
CA PRO A 65 -6.52 15.14 -0.21
C PRO A 65 -6.51 14.54 1.21
N HIS A 66 -5.64 13.58 1.46
CA HIS A 66 -5.52 12.90 2.76
C HIS A 66 -4.24 13.31 3.47
N PHE A 67 -4.38 13.66 4.75
CA PHE A 67 -3.30 14.16 5.60
C PHE A 67 -2.88 13.15 6.69
N GLY A 68 -3.43 11.94 6.67
CA GLY A 68 -3.12 10.86 7.62
C GLY A 68 -1.92 9.99 7.25
N GLU A 69 -1.37 10.14 6.04
CA GLU A 69 -0.20 9.37 5.57
C GLU A 69 1.13 9.92 6.10
N GLU A 70 2.24 9.28 5.77
CA GLU A 70 3.58 9.68 6.20
C GLU A 70 3.95 11.05 5.66
N ARG A 71 4.83 11.73 6.39
CA ARG A 71 5.28 13.09 6.07
C ARG A 71 5.76 13.25 4.63
N PRO A 72 6.53 12.31 4.05
CA PRO A 72 6.94 12.40 2.65
C PRO A 72 5.80 12.36 1.63
N LEU A 73 4.62 11.84 1.98
CA LEU A 73 3.48 11.73 1.07
C LEU A 73 2.51 12.89 1.18
N VAL A 74 2.36 13.48 2.37
CA VAL A 74 1.34 14.49 2.63
C VAL A 74 1.79 15.91 2.33
N GLY A 75 3.04 16.27 2.67
CA GLY A 75 3.52 17.65 2.53
C GLY A 75 2.52 18.69 3.06
N LEU A 76 2.34 19.78 2.30
CA LEU A 76 1.34 20.83 2.59
C LEU A 76 -0.02 20.63 1.90
N HIS A 77 -0.11 19.74 0.90
CA HIS A 77 -1.26 19.65 -0.01
C HIS A 77 -1.97 18.29 0.05
N GLY A 78 -1.52 17.40 0.93
CA GLY A 78 -2.07 16.07 1.09
C GLY A 78 -1.54 15.06 0.07
N SER A 79 -1.72 13.79 0.42
CA SER A 79 -1.62 12.66 -0.51
C SER A 79 -2.98 12.50 -1.18
N GLY A 80 -3.02 12.54 -2.52
CA GLY A 80 -4.27 12.45 -3.28
C GLY A 80 -4.79 11.02 -3.22
N THR A 81 -5.60 10.71 -2.23
CA THR A 81 -5.88 9.32 -1.87
C THR A 81 -7.18 8.85 -2.49
N ILE A 82 -7.16 7.67 -3.11
CA ILE A 82 -8.33 6.94 -3.59
C ILE A 82 -8.48 5.70 -2.70
N PHE A 83 -9.47 5.72 -1.82
CA PHE A 83 -9.79 4.59 -0.95
C PHE A 83 -10.62 3.58 -1.72
N LEU A 84 -9.96 2.50 -2.17
CA LEU A 84 -10.63 1.38 -2.81
C LEU A 84 -11.30 0.51 -1.74
N THR A 85 -12.48 -0.02 -2.04
CA THR A 85 -13.17 -0.95 -1.14
C THR A 85 -12.54 -2.34 -1.19
N HIS A 86 -13.00 -3.23 -0.31
CA HIS A 86 -12.59 -4.62 -0.25
C HIS A 86 -11.11 -4.81 0.14
N CYS A 87 -10.73 -6.02 0.51
CA CYS A 87 -9.35 -6.34 0.87
C CYS A 87 -9.09 -7.82 0.74
N ASN A 88 -7.94 -8.20 0.19
CA ASN A 88 -7.49 -9.58 0.04
C ASN A 88 -6.94 -10.20 1.34
N LEU A 89 -6.43 -9.38 2.28
CA LEU A 89 -5.89 -9.87 3.54
C LEU A 89 -6.98 -10.09 4.61
N ARG A 90 -7.94 -9.17 4.74
CA ARG A 90 -9.09 -9.24 5.65
C ARG A 90 -8.74 -9.41 7.13
N CYS A 91 -7.84 -8.56 7.64
CA CYS A 91 -7.45 -8.56 9.04
C CYS A 91 -8.67 -8.42 9.97
N SER A 92 -8.80 -9.30 10.96
CA SER A 92 -9.81 -9.19 12.03
C SER A 92 -9.77 -7.84 12.74
N PHE A 93 -8.58 -7.25 12.92
CA PHE A 93 -8.35 -5.97 13.59
C PHE A 93 -8.36 -4.74 12.62
N CYS A 94 -9.07 -4.81 11.50
CA CYS A 94 -9.02 -3.78 10.46
C CYS A 94 -9.66 -2.45 10.92
N GLN A 95 -8.85 -1.37 10.98
CA GLN A 95 -9.33 0.01 11.22
C GLN A 95 -10.30 0.50 10.13
N ASN A 96 -10.17 -0.08 8.95
CA ASN A 96 -10.91 0.23 7.73
C ASN A 96 -12.03 -0.81 7.47
N TYR A 97 -12.57 -1.42 8.53
CA TYR A 97 -13.49 -2.57 8.42
C TYR A 97 -14.69 -2.29 7.50
N SER A 98 -15.32 -1.12 7.59
CA SER A 98 -16.52 -0.83 6.78
C SER A 98 -16.21 -0.88 5.27
N LEU A 99 -15.11 -0.26 4.84
CA LEU A 99 -14.71 -0.26 3.44
C LEU A 99 -14.01 -1.55 3.00
N SER A 100 -13.12 -2.13 3.81
CA SER A 100 -12.35 -3.33 3.47
C SER A 100 -13.14 -4.65 3.62
N HIS A 101 -14.04 -4.76 4.59
CA HIS A 101 -14.82 -5.98 4.85
C HIS A 101 -16.26 -5.89 4.36
N LEU A 102 -16.93 -4.74 4.59
CA LEU A 102 -18.35 -4.55 4.24
C LEU A 102 -18.55 -3.99 2.82
N GLY A 103 -17.50 -3.49 2.17
CA GLY A 103 -17.61 -2.95 0.81
C GLY A 103 -18.38 -1.63 0.76
N GLU A 104 -18.18 -0.76 1.75
CA GLU A 104 -18.79 0.57 1.75
C GLU A 104 -18.16 1.46 0.66
N GLY A 105 -18.76 1.47 -0.53
CA GLY A 105 -18.37 2.32 -1.65
C GLY A 105 -19.32 2.20 -2.83
N ARG A 106 -18.83 2.59 -4.02
CA ARG A 106 -19.59 2.51 -5.26
C ARG A 106 -18.73 2.05 -6.41
N GLU A 107 -19.30 1.18 -7.24
CA GLU A 107 -18.69 0.80 -8.51
C GLU A 107 -18.56 2.04 -9.40
N VAL A 108 -17.39 2.20 -10.03
CA VAL A 108 -17.10 3.31 -10.93
C VAL A 108 -16.53 2.80 -12.24
N SER A 109 -16.70 3.55 -13.32
CA SER A 109 -16.08 3.22 -14.60
C SER A 109 -14.57 3.51 -14.57
N PHE A 110 -13.83 2.96 -15.54
CA PHE A 110 -12.39 3.24 -15.68
C PHE A 110 -12.12 4.71 -15.96
N GLU A 111 -12.96 5.34 -16.79
CA GLU A 111 -12.93 6.77 -17.12
C GLU A 111 -13.16 7.61 -15.87
N ARG A 112 -14.09 7.19 -15.00
CA ARG A 112 -14.34 7.90 -13.75
C ARG A 112 -13.14 7.80 -12.81
N MET A 113 -12.50 6.64 -12.70
CA MET A 113 -11.28 6.49 -11.92
C MET A 113 -10.15 7.39 -12.47
N ALA A 114 -9.97 7.45 -13.80
CA ALA A 114 -9.00 8.35 -14.43
C ALA A 114 -9.24 9.82 -14.06
N ARG A 115 -10.50 10.27 -14.10
CA ARG A 115 -10.88 11.63 -13.70
C ARG A 115 -10.62 11.92 -12.21
N MET A 116 -10.82 10.96 -11.32
CA MET A 116 -10.48 11.12 -9.90
C MET A 116 -8.98 11.42 -9.71
N MET A 117 -8.10 10.75 -10.48
CA MET A 117 -6.66 11.03 -10.44
C MET A 117 -6.35 12.47 -10.87
N MET A 118 -6.99 12.95 -11.93
CA MET A 118 -6.82 14.33 -12.41
C MET A 118 -7.35 15.36 -11.42
N GLU A 119 -8.55 15.14 -10.85
CA GLU A 119 -9.14 16.02 -9.86
C GLU A 119 -8.22 16.19 -8.63
N LEU A 120 -7.64 15.10 -8.12
CA LEU A 120 -6.70 15.14 -7.01
C LEU A 120 -5.40 15.87 -7.37
N GLN A 121 -4.88 15.66 -8.59
CA GLN A 121 -3.72 16.40 -9.08
C GLN A 121 -4.02 17.90 -9.20
N ASP A 122 -5.18 18.28 -9.72
CA ASP A 122 -5.56 19.68 -9.93
C ASP A 122 -5.82 20.41 -8.60
N LEU A 123 -6.21 19.66 -7.56
CA LEU A 123 -6.22 20.13 -6.17
C LEU A 123 -4.81 20.35 -5.58
N GLY A 124 -3.75 19.97 -6.30
CA GLY A 124 -2.36 20.17 -5.90
C GLY A 124 -1.78 19.05 -5.04
N CYS A 125 -2.44 17.89 -4.94
CA CYS A 125 -1.93 16.75 -4.18
C CYS A 125 -0.54 16.32 -4.68
N HIS A 126 0.32 15.87 -3.76
CA HIS A 126 1.70 15.52 -4.09
C HIS A 126 1.85 14.21 -4.87
N ASN A 127 0.81 13.37 -4.86
CA ASN A 127 0.77 12.05 -5.48
C ASN A 127 -0.67 11.57 -5.64
N ILE A 128 -0.87 10.50 -6.40
CA ILE A 128 -2.10 9.69 -6.38
C ILE A 128 -1.81 8.40 -5.61
N ASN A 129 -2.49 8.22 -4.49
CA ASN A 129 -2.30 7.11 -3.58
C ASN A 129 -3.49 6.16 -3.61
N PHE A 130 -3.29 4.95 -4.11
CA PHE A 130 -4.30 3.92 -4.12
C PHE A 130 -4.16 3.09 -2.85
N VAL A 131 -5.19 3.09 -2.01
CA VAL A 131 -5.21 2.32 -0.76
C VAL A 131 -5.91 1.00 -0.99
N THR A 132 -5.23 -0.10 -0.66
CA THR A 132 -5.62 -1.50 -0.94
C THR A 132 -5.80 -1.82 -2.44
N PRO A 133 -4.82 -1.51 -3.32
CA PRO A 133 -4.96 -1.65 -4.77
C PRO A 133 -4.83 -3.09 -5.30
N THR A 134 -4.38 -4.06 -4.49
CA THR A 134 -3.98 -5.41 -4.92
C THR A 134 -5.00 -6.12 -5.82
N HIS A 135 -6.27 -6.11 -5.44
CA HIS A 135 -7.34 -6.76 -6.22
C HIS A 135 -7.94 -5.87 -7.31
N TYR A 136 -7.43 -4.66 -7.48
CA TYR A 136 -7.82 -3.68 -8.51
C TYR A 136 -6.70 -3.35 -9.50
N VAL A 137 -5.59 -4.10 -9.49
CA VAL A 137 -4.46 -3.91 -10.42
C VAL A 137 -4.89 -3.83 -11.89
N PRO A 138 -5.72 -4.75 -12.43
CA PRO A 138 -6.15 -4.65 -13.82
C PRO A 138 -6.95 -3.36 -14.12
N GLN A 139 -7.83 -2.96 -13.20
CA GLN A 139 -8.67 -1.78 -13.36
C GLN A 139 -7.84 -0.48 -13.31
N ILE A 140 -6.85 -0.41 -12.41
CA ILE A 140 -5.92 0.72 -12.35
C ILE A 140 -5.12 0.82 -13.66
N LEU A 141 -4.56 -0.29 -14.14
CA LEU A 141 -3.83 -0.33 -15.42
C LEU A 141 -4.71 0.12 -16.60
N ARG A 142 -6.01 -0.18 -16.58
CA ARG A 142 -6.96 0.21 -17.62
C ARG A 142 -7.35 1.68 -17.59
N ALA A 143 -7.41 2.29 -16.40
CA ALA A 143 -7.76 3.69 -16.21
C ALA A 143 -6.58 4.65 -16.48
N LEU A 144 -5.35 4.20 -16.23
CA LEU A 144 -4.15 5.05 -16.30
C LEU A 144 -3.91 5.72 -17.67
N PRO A 145 -4.00 5.04 -18.83
CA PRO A 145 -3.77 5.68 -20.13
C PRO A 145 -4.61 6.95 -20.34
N GLU A 146 -5.89 6.90 -19.97
CA GLU A 146 -6.77 8.07 -20.08
C GLU A 146 -6.33 9.20 -19.15
N ALA A 147 -5.95 8.90 -17.90
CA ALA A 147 -5.45 9.92 -16.99
C ALA A 147 -4.15 10.56 -17.52
N ILE A 148 -3.28 9.78 -18.15
CA ILE A 148 -2.03 10.25 -18.75
C ILE A 148 -2.32 11.19 -19.93
N ASP A 149 -3.24 10.81 -20.82
CA ASP A 149 -3.66 11.63 -21.96
C ASP A 149 -4.32 12.95 -21.50
N LEU A 150 -4.94 12.96 -20.32
CA LEU A 150 -5.47 14.15 -19.67
C LEU A 150 -4.40 14.99 -18.94
N GLY A 151 -3.15 14.53 -18.84
CA GLY A 151 -2.03 15.27 -18.28
C GLY A 151 -1.63 14.91 -16.84
N LEU A 152 -1.94 13.69 -16.38
CA LEU A 152 -1.45 13.17 -15.11
C LEU A 152 0.09 13.10 -15.12
N ARG A 153 0.72 13.67 -14.09
CA ARG A 153 2.18 13.83 -13.97
C ARG A 153 2.73 13.67 -12.55
N VAL A 154 1.86 13.62 -11.54
CA VAL A 154 2.29 13.38 -10.15
C VAL A 154 2.65 11.90 -9.94
N PRO A 155 3.52 11.56 -8.97
CA PRO A 155 3.85 10.18 -8.64
C PRO A 155 2.62 9.34 -8.26
N LEU A 156 2.66 8.03 -8.54
CA LEU A 156 1.68 7.07 -8.00
C LEU A 156 2.22 6.35 -6.76
N VAL A 157 1.36 6.15 -5.76
CA VAL A 157 1.64 5.37 -4.54
C VAL A 157 0.78 4.10 -4.52
N TYR A 158 1.43 2.96 -4.32
CA TYR A 158 0.79 1.66 -4.09
C TYR A 158 0.77 1.36 -2.58
N ASN A 159 -0.31 1.72 -1.90
CA ASN A 159 -0.47 1.52 -0.46
C ASN A 159 -1.22 0.21 -0.18
N SER A 160 -0.50 -0.82 0.25
CA SER A 160 -1.01 -2.19 0.30
C SER A 160 -0.75 -2.86 1.65
N SER A 161 -1.39 -4.00 1.90
CA SER A 161 -1.15 -4.78 3.11
C SER A 161 0.14 -5.62 3.04
N GLY A 162 0.92 -5.52 1.97
CA GLY A 162 2.07 -6.39 1.67
C GLY A 162 1.71 -7.82 1.27
N TYR A 163 0.42 -8.18 1.21
CA TYR A 163 -0.02 -9.53 0.83
C TYR A 163 -0.28 -9.62 -0.67
N ASP A 164 0.78 -9.36 -1.44
CA ASP A 164 0.72 -9.14 -2.88
C ASP A 164 1.38 -10.28 -3.65
N SER A 165 0.82 -10.63 -4.81
CA SER A 165 1.44 -11.62 -5.70
C SER A 165 2.62 -10.99 -6.42
N VAL A 166 3.81 -11.59 -6.32
CA VAL A 166 4.99 -11.16 -7.10
C VAL A 166 4.69 -11.17 -8.61
N ALA A 167 3.88 -12.12 -9.09
CA ALA A 167 3.47 -12.15 -10.49
C ALA A 167 2.63 -10.92 -10.90
N ALA A 168 1.74 -10.46 -10.01
CA ALA A 168 0.96 -9.24 -10.24
C ALA A 168 1.84 -7.99 -10.14
N LEU A 169 2.75 -7.93 -9.14
CA LEU A 169 3.71 -6.82 -8.99
C LEU A 169 4.60 -6.66 -10.23
N LYS A 170 5.00 -7.75 -10.89
CA LYS A 170 5.78 -7.68 -12.14
C LYS A 170 5.04 -6.99 -13.30
N LEU A 171 3.70 -6.98 -13.31
CA LEU A 171 2.93 -6.20 -14.28
C LEU A 171 3.01 -4.68 -14.02
N LEU A 172 3.40 -4.30 -12.79
CA LEU A 172 3.49 -2.92 -12.32
C LEU A 172 4.88 -2.32 -12.45
N ASP A 173 5.87 -3.05 -12.98
CA ASP A 173 7.24 -2.55 -13.15
C ASP A 173 7.27 -1.30 -14.06
N GLY A 174 7.62 -0.15 -13.51
CA GLY A 174 7.54 1.14 -14.20
C GLY A 174 6.14 1.78 -14.24
N ILE A 175 5.20 1.34 -13.40
CA ILE A 175 3.88 1.98 -13.24
C ILE A 175 3.85 2.83 -11.98
N PHE A 176 4.11 2.22 -10.82
CA PHE A 176 4.11 2.93 -9.55
C PHE A 176 5.49 3.51 -9.25
N ASP A 177 5.53 4.74 -8.75
CA ASP A 177 6.78 5.39 -8.35
C ASP A 177 7.13 5.06 -6.90
N ILE A 178 6.11 4.92 -6.04
CA ILE A 178 6.29 4.70 -4.61
C ILE A 178 5.49 3.47 -4.19
N TYR A 179 6.15 2.55 -3.50
CA TYR A 179 5.50 1.43 -2.84
C TYR A 179 5.41 1.70 -1.35
N MET A 180 4.23 1.43 -0.78
CA MET A 180 3.97 1.56 0.64
C MET A 180 3.27 0.33 1.22
N PRO A 181 3.98 -0.80 1.38
CA PRO A 181 3.42 -1.99 2.00
C PRO A 181 3.43 -1.89 3.53
N ASP A 182 2.37 -2.40 4.16
CA ASP A 182 2.38 -2.79 5.56
C ASP A 182 3.05 -4.16 5.71
N PHE A 183 4.12 -4.28 6.52
CA PHE A 183 4.65 -5.56 6.99
C PHE A 183 4.13 -5.86 8.40
N LYS A 184 2.98 -6.53 8.49
CA LYS A 184 2.17 -6.68 9.70
C LYS A 184 2.66 -7.78 10.65
N PHE A 185 3.11 -8.91 10.10
CA PHE A 185 3.48 -10.10 10.86
C PHE A 185 4.73 -10.77 10.29
N ALA A 186 5.73 -11.02 11.13
CA ALA A 186 6.89 -11.83 10.75
C ALA A 186 6.70 -13.34 10.98
N ARG A 187 5.61 -13.76 11.63
CA ARG A 187 5.36 -15.15 12.03
C ARG A 187 4.01 -15.65 11.53
N SER A 188 3.96 -16.93 11.15
CA SER A 188 2.78 -17.56 10.55
C SER A 188 1.60 -17.67 11.52
N GLY A 189 1.85 -17.95 12.81
CA GLY A 189 0.81 -18.11 13.83
C GLY A 189 -0.13 -16.89 13.93
N PRO A 190 0.38 -15.69 14.29
CA PRO A 190 -0.45 -14.48 14.33
C PRO A 190 -1.10 -14.15 12.97
N ALA A 191 -0.40 -14.38 11.86
CA ALA A 191 -0.97 -14.12 10.54
C ALA A 191 -2.14 -15.06 10.19
N GLU A 192 -2.07 -16.33 10.59
CA GLU A 192 -3.16 -17.28 10.46
C GLU A 192 -4.33 -16.89 11.36
N GLU A 193 -4.06 -16.63 12.63
CA GLU A 193 -5.09 -16.29 13.62
C GLU A 193 -5.87 -15.03 13.23
N TYR A 194 -5.16 -13.97 12.85
CA TYR A 194 -5.79 -12.66 12.67
C TYR A 194 -6.15 -12.33 11.22
N CYS A 195 -5.61 -13.05 10.23
CA CYS A 195 -5.87 -12.81 8.82
C CYS A 195 -6.20 -14.07 8.02
N GLN A 196 -6.21 -15.27 8.62
CA GLN A 196 -6.35 -16.56 7.91
C GLN A 196 -5.30 -16.72 6.80
N ALA A 197 -4.09 -16.21 7.03
CA ALA A 197 -3.02 -16.17 6.04
C ALA A 197 -1.69 -16.59 6.67
N ALA A 198 -1.57 -17.86 7.06
CA ALA A 198 -0.33 -18.42 7.62
C ALA A 198 0.93 -18.14 6.76
N ASP A 199 0.78 -18.02 5.44
CA ASP A 199 1.84 -17.75 4.47
C ASP A 199 2.22 -16.25 4.35
N TYR A 200 1.50 -15.36 5.04
CA TYR A 200 1.71 -13.91 4.98
C TYR A 200 3.17 -13.48 5.16
N PRO A 201 3.96 -13.98 6.16
CA PRO A 201 5.31 -13.47 6.35
C PRO A 201 6.22 -13.72 5.14
N GLU A 202 6.12 -14.89 4.52
CA GLU A 202 6.93 -15.26 3.35
C GLU A 202 6.50 -14.48 2.10
N VAL A 203 5.18 -14.34 1.93
CA VAL A 203 4.60 -13.54 0.85
C VAL A 203 5.01 -12.07 0.98
N ALA A 204 4.88 -11.49 2.17
CA ALA A 204 5.20 -10.09 2.43
C ALA A 204 6.68 -9.80 2.17
N ARG A 205 7.58 -10.68 2.63
CA ARG A 205 9.02 -10.59 2.30
C ARG A 205 9.23 -10.58 0.78
N SER A 206 8.66 -11.55 0.07
CA SER A 206 8.80 -11.67 -1.39
C SER A 206 8.23 -10.44 -2.13
N ALA A 207 7.08 -9.94 -1.68
CA ALA A 207 6.44 -8.75 -2.25
C ALA A 207 7.28 -7.49 -2.02
N ILE A 208 7.76 -7.27 -0.79
CA ILE A 208 8.60 -6.12 -0.43
C ILE A 208 9.92 -6.15 -1.20
N THR A 209 10.54 -7.31 -1.36
CA THR A 209 11.75 -7.46 -2.19
C THR A 209 11.48 -7.09 -3.65
N GLU A 210 10.38 -7.55 -4.25
CA GLU A 210 10.03 -7.17 -5.63
C GLU A 210 9.68 -5.68 -5.75
N MET A 211 8.97 -5.11 -4.78
CA MET A 211 8.68 -3.67 -4.73
C MET A 211 9.99 -2.87 -4.67
N HIS A 212 10.91 -3.23 -3.77
CA HIS A 212 12.23 -2.57 -3.68
C HIS A 212 13.04 -2.71 -4.97
N ARG A 213 13.05 -3.88 -5.62
CA ARG A 213 13.71 -4.08 -6.91
C ARG A 213 13.24 -3.08 -7.97
N GLN A 214 11.96 -2.73 -7.97
CA GLN A 214 11.38 -1.83 -8.97
C GLN A 214 11.71 -0.35 -8.72
N VAL A 215 11.79 0.10 -7.46
CA VAL A 215 11.85 1.54 -7.14
C VAL A 215 13.05 1.96 -6.28
N GLY A 216 13.76 1.01 -5.67
CA GLY A 216 14.88 1.23 -4.77
C GLY A 216 14.49 1.91 -3.45
N ASP A 217 15.49 2.51 -2.80
CA ASP A 217 15.30 3.28 -1.55
C ASP A 217 14.51 4.56 -1.80
N LEU A 218 13.73 5.00 -0.80
CA LEU A 218 12.92 6.22 -0.91
C LEU A 218 13.78 7.45 -1.19
N VAL A 219 13.52 8.10 -2.32
CA VAL A 219 14.11 9.38 -2.75
C VAL A 219 13.12 10.50 -2.45
N LEU A 220 13.59 11.49 -1.69
CA LEU A 220 12.86 12.69 -1.34
C LEU A 220 13.40 13.88 -2.15
N ASP A 221 12.53 14.84 -2.47
CA ASP A 221 12.97 16.13 -2.99
C ASP A 221 13.45 17.07 -1.87
N GLU A 222 13.86 18.28 -2.25
CA GLU A 222 14.40 19.30 -1.34
C GLU A 222 13.39 19.78 -0.29
N ARG A 223 12.09 19.53 -0.50
CA ARG A 223 11.01 19.85 0.44
C ARG A 223 10.67 18.65 1.33
N GLY A 224 11.38 17.52 1.18
CA GLY A 224 11.13 16.28 1.89
C GLY A 224 9.96 15.46 1.33
N ILE A 225 9.48 15.77 0.11
CA ILE A 225 8.37 15.06 -0.53
C ILE A 225 8.90 13.87 -1.32
N ALA A 226 8.29 12.70 -1.14
CA ALA A 226 8.67 11.49 -1.82
C ALA A 226 8.43 11.60 -3.34
N ARG A 227 9.42 11.15 -4.10
CA ARG A 227 9.36 11.09 -5.56
C ARG A 227 9.32 9.67 -6.08
N ARG A 228 10.12 8.78 -5.49
CA ARG A 228 10.23 7.38 -5.90
C ARG A 228 10.82 6.56 -4.76
N GLY A 229 10.47 5.29 -4.66
CA GLY A 229 11.14 4.33 -3.77
C GLY A 229 10.20 3.66 -2.78
N LEU A 230 10.79 2.80 -1.94
CA LEU A 230 10.06 2.00 -0.97
C LEU A 230 9.96 2.69 0.40
N LEU A 231 8.74 2.76 0.92
CA LEU A 231 8.42 3.14 2.30
C LEU A 231 7.70 1.97 2.97
N VAL A 232 8.22 1.38 4.04
CA VAL A 232 7.56 0.25 4.72
C VAL A 232 6.87 0.71 6.00
N ARG A 233 5.63 0.28 6.20
CA ARG A 233 4.90 0.45 7.46
C ARG A 233 5.00 -0.80 8.31
N HIS A 234 5.23 -0.63 9.61
CA HIS A 234 5.19 -1.72 10.57
C HIS A 234 4.36 -1.30 11.78
N LEU A 235 3.15 -1.85 11.87
CA LEU A 235 2.24 -1.60 12.98
C LEU A 235 2.67 -2.43 14.19
N VAL A 236 3.03 -1.76 15.28
CA VAL A 236 3.32 -2.43 16.55
C VAL A 236 2.01 -2.98 17.11
N LEU A 237 2.03 -4.24 17.50
CA LEU A 237 0.87 -4.94 18.06
C LEU A 237 1.17 -5.40 19.50
N PRO A 238 0.15 -5.48 20.36
CA PRO A 238 0.26 -6.00 21.72
C PRO A 238 1.03 -7.32 21.80
N GLU A 239 1.79 -7.49 22.89
CA GLU A 239 2.51 -8.73 23.22
C GLU A 239 3.51 -9.17 22.14
N GLY A 240 4.01 -8.22 21.35
CA GLY A 240 4.97 -8.48 20.28
C GLY A 240 4.40 -9.33 19.13
N LEU A 241 3.07 -9.39 18.97
CA LEU A 241 2.41 -10.22 17.97
C LEU A 241 2.91 -9.96 16.55
N ALA A 242 3.28 -8.72 16.23
CA ALA A 242 3.80 -8.33 14.93
C ALA A 242 5.16 -8.97 14.58
N GLY A 243 5.96 -9.37 15.58
CA GLY A 243 7.33 -9.87 15.36
C GLY A 243 8.28 -8.78 14.85
N THR A 244 8.31 -7.63 15.55
CA THR A 244 9.05 -6.44 15.12
C THR A 244 10.52 -6.69 14.88
N ASP A 245 11.16 -7.47 15.76
CA ASP A 245 12.58 -7.77 15.70
C ASP A 245 12.97 -8.48 14.39
N GLU A 246 12.14 -9.44 13.97
CA GLU A 246 12.30 -10.15 12.71
C GLU A 246 11.96 -9.29 11.48
N VAL A 247 10.98 -8.38 11.58
CA VAL A 247 10.66 -7.42 10.52
C VAL A 247 11.82 -6.47 10.29
N VAL A 248 12.34 -5.82 11.34
CA VAL A 248 13.38 -4.80 11.18
C VAL A 248 14.71 -5.39 10.72
N ARG A 249 15.05 -6.61 11.18
CA ARG A 249 16.21 -7.35 10.67
C ARG A 249 16.10 -7.66 9.17
N PHE A 250 14.93 -8.12 8.73
CA PHE A 250 14.68 -8.36 7.30
C PHE A 250 14.89 -7.08 6.47
N LEU A 251 14.26 -5.99 6.88
CA LEU A 251 14.36 -4.72 6.15
C LEU A 251 15.80 -4.22 6.08
N ALA A 252 16.55 -4.29 7.18
CA ALA A 252 17.93 -3.83 7.21
C ALA A 252 18.89 -4.73 6.42
N ALA A 253 18.75 -6.06 6.54
CA ALA A 253 19.72 -7.01 6.01
C ALA A 253 19.44 -7.44 4.56
N GLU A 254 18.17 -7.55 4.18
CA GLU A 254 17.76 -8.14 2.90
C GLU A 254 17.17 -7.10 1.91
N ILE A 255 16.67 -5.98 2.40
CA ILE A 255 16.14 -4.90 1.56
C ILE A 255 17.16 -3.77 1.42
N SER A 256 17.37 -3.00 2.49
CA SER A 256 18.38 -1.93 2.54
C SER A 256 18.44 -1.34 3.95
N PRO A 257 19.63 -1.04 4.50
CA PRO A 257 19.74 -0.26 5.74
C PRO A 257 19.20 1.17 5.59
N ASN A 258 19.02 1.65 4.35
CA ASN A 258 18.41 2.95 4.03
C ASN A 258 16.90 2.85 3.74
N THR A 259 16.25 1.71 4.01
CA THR A 259 14.80 1.58 3.91
C THR A 259 14.13 2.63 4.80
N TYR A 260 13.20 3.41 4.24
CA TYR A 260 12.41 4.33 5.03
C TYR A 260 11.29 3.54 5.71
N VAL A 261 11.21 3.61 7.04
CA VAL A 261 10.28 2.79 7.82
C VAL A 261 9.42 3.65 8.74
N ASN A 262 8.11 3.45 8.72
CA ASN A 262 7.22 3.98 9.73
C ASN A 262 6.90 2.87 10.75
N ILE A 263 7.53 2.93 11.94
CA ILE A 263 7.16 2.11 13.09
C ILE A 263 5.96 2.79 13.75
N MET A 264 4.80 2.17 13.66
CA MET A 264 3.52 2.80 13.96
C MET A 264 3.03 2.42 15.37
N ASP A 265 2.76 3.44 16.19
CA ASP A 265 2.12 3.35 17.50
C ASP A 265 0.58 3.40 17.43
N GLN A 266 0.02 3.54 16.23
CA GLN A 266 -1.39 3.89 16.03
C GLN A 266 -2.36 2.71 16.15
N TYR A 267 -1.94 1.58 16.72
CA TYR A 267 -2.82 0.46 16.93
C TYR A 267 -3.95 0.83 17.91
N PHE A 268 -5.17 0.46 17.55
CA PHE A 268 -6.30 0.50 18.47
C PHE A 268 -7.24 -0.69 18.23
N PRO A 269 -7.87 -1.23 19.29
CA PRO A 269 -8.82 -2.33 19.14
C PRO A 269 -10.02 -1.92 18.29
N CYS A 270 -10.22 -2.60 17.17
CA CYS A 270 -11.32 -2.37 16.23
C CYS A 270 -11.53 -3.58 15.32
N GLY A 271 -12.60 -3.58 14.54
CA GLY A 271 -12.95 -4.71 13.69
C GLY A 271 -13.57 -5.86 14.49
N ASP A 272 -13.35 -7.08 14.01
CA ASP A 272 -13.92 -8.33 14.53
C ASP A 272 -12.88 -9.11 15.32
N ILE A 273 -12.45 -8.54 16.45
CA ILE A 273 -11.44 -9.13 17.34
C ILE A 273 -12.13 -10.12 18.29
N ALA A 274 -11.61 -11.34 18.36
CA ALA A 274 -12.11 -12.36 19.26
C ALA A 274 -12.04 -11.90 20.74
N PRO A 275 -13.05 -12.21 21.57
CA PRO A 275 -12.99 -11.92 23.00
C PRO A 275 -11.72 -12.48 23.65
N ARG A 276 -11.08 -11.68 24.51
CA ARG A 276 -9.82 -12.01 25.22
C ARG A 276 -8.57 -12.13 24.32
N SER A 277 -8.65 -11.80 23.04
CA SER A 277 -7.44 -11.65 22.23
C SER A 277 -6.53 -10.55 22.82
N PRO A 278 -5.20 -10.71 22.78
CA PRO A 278 -4.25 -9.63 23.11
C PRO A 278 -4.50 -8.35 22.31
N LEU A 279 -5.08 -8.46 21.11
CA LEU A 279 -5.48 -7.32 20.27
C LEU A 279 -6.63 -6.51 20.89
N GLY A 280 -7.28 -6.96 21.96
CA GLY A 280 -8.34 -6.25 22.68
C GLY A 280 -7.90 -4.99 23.44
N ARG A 281 -6.61 -4.63 23.43
CA ARG A 281 -6.08 -3.42 24.08
C ARG A 281 -5.15 -2.62 23.15
N ARG A 282 -4.89 -1.35 23.48
CA ARG A 282 -3.80 -0.58 22.83
C ARG A 282 -2.44 -1.12 23.26
N ILE A 283 -1.41 -0.77 22.49
CA ILE A 283 -0.02 -1.00 22.89
C ILE A 283 0.36 -0.11 24.08
N THR A 284 1.35 -0.53 24.86
CA THR A 284 1.97 0.29 25.90
C THR A 284 3.07 1.17 25.30
N GLY A 285 3.49 2.20 26.04
CA GLY A 285 4.66 3.00 25.67
C GLY A 285 5.95 2.16 25.62
N GLU A 286 6.09 1.19 26.52
CA GLU A 286 7.22 0.26 26.55
C GLU A 286 7.28 -0.62 25.29
N GLU A 287 6.15 -1.16 24.84
CA GLU A 287 6.08 -1.94 23.59
C GLU A 287 6.48 -1.11 22.37
N PHE A 288 6.16 0.19 22.37
CA PHE A 288 6.55 1.10 21.29
C PHE A 288 8.03 1.47 21.33
N GLU A 289 8.57 1.84 22.50
CA GLU A 289 9.99 2.15 22.65
C GLU A 289 10.87 0.94 22.33
N GLU A 290 10.46 -0.26 22.77
CA GLU A 290 11.16 -1.51 22.42
C GLU A 290 11.19 -1.74 20.90
N ALA A 291 10.11 -1.43 20.19
CA ALA A 291 10.06 -1.53 18.74
C ALA A 291 11.00 -0.54 18.04
N LEU A 292 11.09 0.70 18.54
CA LEU A 292 12.03 1.71 18.04
C LEU A 292 13.49 1.30 18.28
N ASP A 293 13.79 0.79 19.47
CA ASP A 293 15.14 0.35 19.81
C ASP A 293 15.58 -0.85 18.96
N LYS A 294 14.69 -1.83 18.73
CA LYS A 294 14.94 -2.94 17.79
C LYS A 294 15.27 -2.42 16.39
N ALA A 295 14.52 -1.44 15.89
CA ALA A 295 14.78 -0.84 14.57
C ALA A 295 16.17 -0.17 14.50
N ARG A 296 16.52 0.61 15.54
CA ARG A 296 17.84 1.26 15.66
C ARG A 296 18.98 0.24 15.74
N THR A 297 18.84 -0.80 16.58
CA THR A 297 19.82 -1.87 16.74
C THR A 297 20.02 -2.68 15.45
N ALA A 298 18.96 -2.90 14.68
CA ALA A 298 19.06 -3.53 13.37
C ALA A 298 19.75 -2.65 12.31
N GLY A 299 20.00 -1.37 12.60
CA GLY A 299 20.69 -0.44 11.71
C GLY A 299 19.76 0.41 10.83
N LEU A 300 18.44 0.41 11.07
CA LEU A 300 17.51 1.28 10.36
C LEU A 300 17.57 2.69 10.96
N THR A 301 17.99 3.65 10.13
CA THR A 301 18.20 5.05 10.57
C THR A 301 17.11 6.01 10.08
N ARG A 302 16.35 5.62 9.05
CA ARG A 302 15.33 6.46 8.39
C ARG A 302 13.93 6.12 8.90
N LEU A 303 13.71 6.37 10.19
CA LEU A 303 12.41 6.17 10.82
C LEU A 303 11.52 7.41 10.64
N ASP A 304 10.26 7.24 10.23
CA ASP A 304 9.30 8.35 10.18
C ASP A 304 9.10 8.94 11.58
N ASN A 305 9.01 10.27 11.66
CA ASN A 305 8.73 10.96 12.90
C ASN A 305 7.60 11.97 12.67
N ARG A 306 6.39 11.59 13.10
CA ARG A 306 5.16 12.39 12.99
C ARG A 306 5.03 13.50 14.05
N GLU A 307 5.89 13.56 15.07
CA GLU A 307 5.71 14.46 16.23
C GLU A 307 5.82 15.95 15.90
N ARG A 308 6.49 16.32 14.79
CA ARG A 308 6.73 17.74 14.46
C ARG A 308 5.48 18.56 14.08
N HIS A 309 4.28 17.98 14.00
CA HIS A 309 3.03 18.72 13.72
C HIS A 309 1.97 18.69 14.83
N ARG A 310 2.16 17.91 15.92
CA ARG A 310 1.27 18.04 17.09
C ARG A 310 1.42 19.41 17.80
N LEU A 311 2.43 20.19 17.45
CA LEU A 311 2.71 21.53 18.00
C LEU A 311 2.22 22.70 17.12
N VAL A 312 1.45 22.45 16.07
CA VAL A 312 0.77 23.51 15.30
C VAL A 312 -0.68 23.13 15.08
N SER A 313 -1.45 23.14 16.17
CA SER A 313 -2.91 23.16 16.14
C SER A 313 -3.38 24.20 17.14
N TYR A 314 -3.69 25.38 16.59
CA TYR A 314 -4.30 26.59 17.18
C TYR A 314 -3.61 27.25 18.37
#